data_AF-A0A249P4I1-F1
#
_entry.id   AF-A0A249P4I1-F1
#
_cell.length_a   1.000
_cell.length_b   1.000
_cell.length_c   1.000
_cell.angle_alpha   90.00
_cell.angle_beta   90.00
_cell.angle_gamma   90.00
#
_symmetry.space_group_name_H-M   'P 1'
#
loop_
_entity.id
_entity.type
_entity.pdbx_description
1 polymer ?
#
loop_
_entity_poly.entity_id
_entity_poly.type
_entity_poly.pdbx_seq_one_letter_code
_entity_poly.pdbx_strand_id
1 'polypeptide(L)'
;MVRVQIPEGVIAVKPMPKPGWILEKVNGTYAKSYDYHGTPVKEGVKEVLWKGGSLGDDEYDEFVVRVYLTPDLPVGQMLYFPTVQECPEGAVERWIEIPAEGQTGDDLEFPAPGIKLLEKMEGH
;
A
#
# COMPACT_ATOMS: atom_id res chain seq x y z
N MET A 1 -5.43 1.48 -14.60
CA MET A 1 -5.38 0.55 -13.44
C MET A 1 -4.56 1.19 -12.34
N VAL A 2 -4.91 0.96 -11.08
CA VAL A 2 -4.04 1.26 -9.93
C VAL A 2 -3.70 -0.04 -9.22
N ARG A 3 -2.41 -0.31 -9.01
CA ARG A 3 -1.89 -1.45 -8.27
C ARG A 3 -1.04 -0.97 -7.11
N VAL A 4 -1.35 -1.44 -5.91
CA VAL A 4 -0.59 -1.14 -4.69
C VAL A 4 0.02 -2.42 -4.14
N GLN A 5 1.34 -2.41 -3.93
CA GLN A 5 2.04 -3.47 -3.22
C GLN A 5 1.88 -3.26 -1.70
N ILE A 6 1.53 -4.33 -0.98
CA ILE A 6 1.37 -4.32 0.47
C ILE A 6 2.69 -4.73 1.13
N PRO A 7 3.33 -3.85 1.91
CA PRO A 7 4.58 -4.14 2.60
C PRO A 7 4.44 -5.28 3.60
N GLU A 8 5.56 -5.94 3.90
CA GLU A 8 5.60 -6.92 4.97
C GLU A 8 5.31 -6.28 6.33
N GLY A 9 4.63 -6.99 7.23
CA GLY A 9 4.12 -6.42 8.49
C GLY A 9 2.82 -5.61 8.36
N VAL A 10 2.30 -5.43 7.14
CA VAL A 10 0.96 -4.89 6.90
C VAL A 10 0.01 -6.05 6.63
N ILE A 11 -0.92 -6.29 7.54
CA ILE A 11 -1.84 -7.43 7.48
C ILE A 11 -3.31 -6.99 7.54
N ALA A 12 -4.23 -7.96 7.48
CA ALA A 12 -5.67 -7.75 7.56
C ALA A 12 -6.19 -6.67 6.57
N VAL A 13 -5.57 -6.60 5.39
CA VAL A 13 -5.85 -5.60 4.37
C VAL A 13 -7.25 -5.78 3.80
N LYS A 14 -8.03 -4.70 3.85
CA LYS A 14 -9.41 -4.63 3.38
C LYS A 14 -9.55 -3.41 2.48
N PRO A 15 -9.39 -3.57 1.16
CA PRO A 15 -9.69 -2.50 0.21
C PRO A 15 -11.18 -2.18 0.18
N MET A 16 -11.51 -0.90 0.04
CA MET A 16 -12.88 -0.43 -0.13
C MET A 16 -13.36 -0.75 -1.56
N PRO A 17 -14.54 -1.39 -1.73
CA PRO A 17 -15.17 -1.52 -3.04
C PRO A 17 -15.37 -0.15 -3.68
N LYS A 18 -15.05 -0.04 -4.97
CA LYS A 18 -15.08 1.23 -5.69
C LYS A 18 -15.95 1.09 -6.94
N PRO A 19 -17.11 1.77 -7.01
CA PRO A 19 -17.99 1.71 -8.18
C PRO A 19 -17.24 2.09 -9.47
N GLY A 20 -17.51 1.37 -10.56
CA GLY A 20 -16.83 1.58 -11.84
C GLY A 20 -15.44 0.95 -11.95
N TRP A 21 -14.91 0.36 -10.87
CA TRP A 21 -13.62 -0.34 -10.85
C TRP A 21 -13.80 -1.81 -10.48
N ILE A 22 -13.02 -2.69 -11.12
CA ILE A 22 -12.89 -4.10 -10.76
C ILE A 22 -11.81 -4.20 -9.68
N LEU A 23 -12.19 -4.64 -8.49
CA LEU A 23 -11.30 -4.83 -7.36
C LEU A 23 -10.76 -6.27 -7.32
N GLU A 24 -9.45 -6.44 -7.45
CA GLU A 24 -8.76 -7.71 -7.27
C GLU A 24 -7.80 -7.64 -6.08
N LYS A 25 -7.60 -8.79 -5.42
CA LYS A 25 -6.64 -8.96 -4.32
C LYS A 25 -5.76 -10.15 -4.63
N VAL A 26 -4.45 -9.96 -4.60
CA VAL A 26 -3.49 -11.06 -4.72
C VAL A 26 -3.09 -11.48 -3.33
N ASN A 27 -3.40 -12.72 -2.96
CA ASN A 27 -2.97 -13.29 -1.68
C ASN A 27 -1.60 -13.96 -1.82
N GLY A 28 -0.84 -13.96 -0.73
CA GLY A 28 0.43 -14.67 -0.62
C GLY A 28 0.79 -14.96 0.83
N THR A 29 1.82 -15.78 1.02
CA THR A 29 2.39 -16.07 2.34
C THR A 29 3.21 -14.90 2.84
N TYR A 30 3.10 -14.61 4.12
CA TYR A 30 3.99 -13.68 4.82
C TYR A 30 5.35 -14.32 5.10
N ALA A 31 6.34 -13.50 5.42
CA ALA A 31 7.68 -13.97 5.80
C ALA A 31 7.68 -14.74 7.14
N LYS A 32 6.70 -14.45 8.00
CA LYS A 32 6.45 -15.15 9.27
C LYS A 32 4.97 -15.13 9.65
N SER A 33 4.63 -15.84 10.72
CA SER A 33 3.30 -15.70 11.33
C SER A 33 3.20 -14.40 12.12
N TYR A 34 2.09 -13.68 11.95
CA TYR A 34 1.75 -12.49 12.72
C TYR A 34 0.58 -12.77 13.65
N ASP A 35 0.53 -12.09 14.80
CA ASP A 35 -0.64 -12.09 15.66
C ASP A 35 -1.64 -11.02 15.20
N TYR A 36 -2.88 -11.43 14.96
CA TYR A 36 -4.00 -10.54 14.74
C TYR A 36 -5.06 -10.79 15.81
N HIS A 37 -4.97 -10.05 16.91
CA HIS A 37 -5.87 -10.16 18.06
C HIS A 37 -5.96 -11.58 18.63
N GLY A 38 -4.80 -12.22 18.86
CA GLY A 38 -4.71 -13.59 19.37
C GLY A 38 -4.86 -14.68 18.31
N THR A 39 -5.10 -14.31 17.04
CA THR A 39 -5.18 -15.25 15.92
C THR A 39 -3.87 -15.22 15.13
N PRO A 40 -3.13 -16.34 15.03
CA PRO A 40 -1.95 -16.40 14.16
C PRO A 40 -2.36 -16.38 12.69
N VAL A 41 -1.77 -15.48 11.91
CA VAL A 41 -2.00 -15.30 10.47
C VAL A 41 -0.68 -15.43 9.72
N LYS A 42 -0.62 -16.32 8.72
CA LYS A 42 0.59 -16.61 7.90
C LYS A 42 0.47 -16.19 6.43
N GLU A 43 -0.70 -15.73 6.02
CA GLU A 43 -1.00 -15.36 4.64
C GLU A 43 -2.07 -14.26 4.60
N GLY A 44 -2.10 -13.53 3.49
CA GLY A 44 -3.11 -12.53 3.22
C GLY A 44 -2.76 -11.71 1.99
N VAL A 45 -3.39 -10.55 1.85
CA VAL A 45 -3.24 -9.72 0.65
C VAL A 45 -1.84 -9.13 0.58
N LYS A 46 -1.14 -9.39 -0.53
CA LYS A 46 0.18 -8.82 -0.88
C LYS A 46 0.07 -7.73 -1.95
N GLU A 47 -1.00 -7.72 -2.74
CA GLU A 47 -1.29 -6.65 -3.70
C GLU A 47 -2.79 -6.38 -3.78
N VAL A 48 -3.14 -5.11 -3.97
CA VAL A 48 -4.50 -4.67 -4.28
C VAL A 48 -4.50 -4.02 -5.65
N LEU A 49 -5.47 -4.38 -6.50
CA LEU A 49 -5.61 -3.84 -7.84
C LEU A 49 -7.02 -3.29 -8.03
N TRP A 50 -7.11 -2.06 -8.53
CA TRP A 50 -8.32 -1.48 -9.10
C TRP A 50 -8.14 -1.36 -10.61
N LYS A 51 -8.95 -2.11 -11.36
CA LYS A 51 -8.85 -2.24 -12.82
C LYS A 51 -10.11 -1.74 -13.53
N GLY A 52 -9.98 -1.48 -14.83
CA GLY A 52 -11.11 -1.21 -15.72
C GLY A 52 -11.87 0.09 -15.48
N GLY A 53 -11.51 0.87 -14.45
CA GLY A 53 -12.02 2.21 -14.27
C GLY A 53 -11.33 3.22 -15.19
N SER A 54 -11.97 4.37 -15.32
CA SER A 54 -11.46 5.54 -16.05
C SER A 54 -11.10 6.61 -15.03
N LEU A 55 -9.93 7.21 -15.21
CA LEU A 55 -9.51 8.40 -14.51
C LEU A 55 -8.86 9.31 -15.57
N GLY A 56 -9.49 10.46 -15.83
CA GLY A 56 -8.96 11.47 -16.74
C GLY A 56 -7.64 12.06 -16.23
N ASP A 57 -6.90 12.72 -17.12
CA ASP A 57 -5.66 13.43 -16.77
C ASP A 57 -5.91 14.70 -15.94
N ASP A 58 -7.12 15.26 -16.02
CA ASP A 58 -7.60 16.41 -15.24
C ASP A 58 -8.43 16.03 -14.01
N GLU A 59 -8.54 14.73 -13.71
CA GLU A 59 -9.30 14.19 -12.59
C GLU A 59 -8.36 13.62 -11.52
N TYR A 60 -8.82 13.63 -10.27
CA TYR A 60 -8.17 12.92 -9.17
C TYR A 60 -9.15 11.95 -8.55
N ASP A 61 -8.64 10.92 -7.87
CA ASP A 61 -9.46 9.93 -7.22
C ASP A 61 -8.77 9.31 -6.01
N GLU A 62 -9.55 8.69 -5.13
CA GLU A 62 -9.08 8.03 -3.92
C GLU A 62 -9.27 6.52 -4.00
N PHE A 63 -8.21 5.80 -3.61
CA PHE A 63 -8.17 4.34 -3.54
C PHE A 63 -7.88 3.92 -2.10
N VAL A 64 -8.93 3.48 -1.40
CA VAL A 64 -8.90 3.33 0.06
C VAL A 64 -8.63 1.89 0.46
N VAL A 65 -7.67 1.71 1.38
CA VAL A 65 -7.41 0.45 2.08
C VAL A 65 -7.48 0.66 3.58
N ARG A 66 -8.13 -0.27 4.29
CA ARG A 66 -7.98 -0.41 5.74
C ARG A 66 -6.99 -1.53 6.02
N VAL A 67 -6.03 -1.29 6.89
CA VAL A 67 -4.97 -2.25 7.21
C VAL A 67 -4.76 -2.37 8.72
N TYR A 68 -3.99 -3.37 9.13
CA TYR A 68 -3.41 -3.48 10.46
C TYR A 68 -1.88 -3.46 10.35
N LEU A 69 -1.24 -2.59 11.12
CA LEU A 69 0.21 -2.47 11.21
C LEU A 69 0.69 -3.30 12.41
N THR A 70 1.57 -4.26 12.16
CA THR A 70 2.05 -5.16 13.21
C THR A 70 3.10 -4.46 14.11
N PRO A 71 3.21 -4.86 15.40
CA PRO A 71 4.06 -4.16 16.37
C PRO A 71 5.57 -4.30 16.13
N ASP A 72 5.98 -5.22 15.26
CA ASP A 72 7.38 -5.46 14.88
C ASP A 72 7.86 -4.59 13.71
N LEU A 73 6.98 -3.77 13.13
CA LEU A 73 7.36 -2.77 12.15
C LEU A 73 8.34 -1.76 12.78
N PRO A 74 9.34 -1.27 12.00
CA PRO A 74 10.38 -0.41 12.53
C PRO A 74 9.88 1.00 12.84
N VAL A 75 9.53 1.23 14.11
CA VAL A 75 9.14 2.55 14.62
C VAL A 75 10.17 3.61 14.26
N GLY A 76 9.69 4.80 13.90
CA GLY A 76 10.53 5.92 13.48
C GLY A 76 11.02 5.81 12.04
N GLN A 77 10.67 4.76 11.29
CA GLN A 77 10.97 4.65 9.87
C GLN A 77 9.75 4.95 9.00
N MET A 78 9.99 5.22 7.71
CA MET A 78 8.93 5.32 6.71
C MET A 78 8.55 3.91 6.24
N LEU A 79 7.26 3.66 6.14
CA LEU A 79 6.70 2.46 5.51
C LEU A 79 6.08 2.86 4.18
N TYR A 80 6.71 2.43 3.09
CA TYR A 80 6.33 2.79 1.72
C TYR A 80 5.39 1.76 1.11
N PHE A 81 4.44 2.21 0.30
CA PHE A 81 3.46 1.43 -0.45
C PHE A 81 3.69 1.64 -1.95
N PRO A 82 4.63 0.89 -2.58
CA PRO A 82 4.90 1.02 -4.00
C PRO A 82 3.63 0.89 -4.82
N THR A 83 3.41 1.86 -5.70
CA THR A 83 2.17 1.99 -6.47
C THR A 83 2.49 2.12 -7.95
N VAL A 84 1.76 1.36 -8.77
CA VAL A 84 1.82 1.46 -10.23
C VAL A 84 0.46 1.93 -10.73
N GLN A 85 0.47 3.02 -11.47
CA GLN A 85 -0.70 3.56 -12.15
C GLN A 85 -0.51 3.37 -13.65
N GLU A 86 -1.46 2.67 -14.27
CA GLU A 86 -1.57 2.58 -15.72
C GLU A 86 -2.70 3.50 -16.17
N CYS A 87 -2.36 4.50 -16.97
CA CYS A 87 -3.30 5.44 -17.55
C CYS A 87 -3.91 4.89 -18.85
N PRO A 88 -5.01 5.49 -19.35
CA PRO A 88 -5.44 5.29 -20.73
C PRO A 88 -4.28 5.46 -21.71
N GLU A 89 -4.32 4.78 -22.85
CA GLU A 89 -3.27 4.81 -23.90
C GLU A 89 -1.93 4.13 -23.54
N GLY A 90 -1.86 3.46 -22.39
CA GLY A 90 -0.74 2.60 -22.03
C GLY A 90 0.43 3.30 -21.36
N ALA A 91 0.29 4.58 -21.00
CA ALA A 91 1.24 5.25 -20.12
C ALA A 91 1.23 4.58 -18.74
N VAL A 92 2.41 4.41 -18.14
CA VAL A 92 2.58 3.73 -16.84
C VAL A 92 3.46 4.57 -15.94
N GLU A 93 2.87 5.10 -14.88
CA GLU A 93 3.59 5.77 -13.80
C GLU A 93 3.92 4.79 -12.69
N ARG A 94 5.16 4.84 -12.22
CA ARG A 94 5.71 3.91 -11.25
C ARG A 94 6.17 4.65 -10.02
N TRP A 95 5.22 4.98 -9.16
CA TRP A 95 5.41 5.55 -7.83
C TRP A 95 6.02 4.51 -6.87
N ILE A 96 7.27 4.11 -7.14
CA ILE A 96 7.95 2.98 -6.48
C ILE A 96 9.33 3.34 -5.93
N GLU A 97 9.79 4.58 -6.12
CA GLU A 97 11.11 5.00 -5.67
C GLU A 97 11.13 5.21 -4.16
N ILE A 98 12.14 4.66 -3.49
CA ILE A 98 12.35 4.79 -2.04
C ILE A 98 13.60 5.65 -1.84
N PRO A 99 13.53 6.75 -1.05
CA PRO A 99 14.68 7.61 -0.80
C PRO A 99 15.85 6.84 -0.18
N ALA A 100 17.07 7.08 -0.68
CA ALA A 100 18.28 6.60 -0.03
C ALA A 100 18.57 7.41 1.25
N GLU A 101 19.56 6.98 2.03
CA GLU A 101 19.98 7.70 3.23
C GLU A 101 20.38 9.15 2.87
N GLY A 102 19.80 10.12 3.58
CA GLY A 102 20.02 11.55 3.33
C GLY A 102 19.15 12.17 2.23
N GLN A 103 18.33 11.38 1.52
CA GLN A 103 17.34 11.88 0.58
C GLN A 103 15.94 11.95 1.20
N THR A 104 15.08 12.74 0.56
CA THR A 104 13.66 12.87 0.83
C THR A 104 12.83 12.42 -0.38
N GLY A 105 11.51 12.32 -0.21
CA GLY A 105 10.63 12.00 -1.33
C GLY A 105 10.65 13.06 -2.44
N ASP A 106 10.90 14.33 -2.06
CA ASP A 106 10.94 15.46 -3.00
C ASP A 106 12.18 15.44 -3.91
N ASP A 107 13.19 14.63 -3.56
CA ASP A 107 14.39 14.42 -4.39
C ASP A 107 14.17 13.37 -5.50
N LEU A 108 12.99 12.72 -5.55
CA LEU A 108 12.66 11.62 -6.45
C LEU A 108 11.61 12.03 -7.48
N GLU A 109 11.62 11.41 -8.66
CA GLU A 109 10.66 11.72 -9.73
C GLU A 109 9.32 11.03 -9.49
N PHE A 110 9.36 9.78 -9.02
CA PHE A 110 8.19 8.96 -8.72
C PHE A 110 8.30 8.32 -7.32
N PRO A 111 8.33 9.13 -6.25
CA PRO A 111 8.42 8.63 -4.88
C PRO A 111 7.23 7.73 -4.55
N ALA A 112 7.51 6.58 -3.95
CA ALA A 112 6.45 5.73 -3.43
C ALA A 112 5.69 6.45 -2.30
N PRO A 113 4.35 6.37 -2.27
CA PRO A 113 3.57 6.84 -1.14
C PRO A 113 4.03 6.15 0.14
N GLY A 114 4.14 6.88 1.25
CA GLY A 114 4.61 6.30 2.51
C GLY A 114 4.06 6.98 3.74
N ILE A 115 4.04 6.24 4.84
CA ILE A 115 3.63 6.74 6.16
C ILE A 115 4.80 6.66 7.13
N LYS A 116 4.92 7.64 8.03
CA LYS A 116 5.86 7.56 9.15
C LYS A 116 5.28 6.64 10.22
N LEU A 117 6.02 5.60 10.57
CA LEU A 117 5.67 4.73 11.69
C LEU A 117 5.98 5.45 12.99
N LEU A 118 4.94 5.69 13.79
CA LEU A 118 5.06 6.28 15.11
C LEU A 118 4.98 5.19 16.18
N GLU A 119 5.45 5.51 17.39
CA GLU A 119 5.22 4.66 18.54
C GLU A 119 3.72 4.43 18.73
N LYS A 120 3.35 3.20 19.07
CA LYS A 120 1.99 2.90 19.47
C LYS A 120 1.70 3.68 20.74
N MET A 121 0.87 4.72 20.64
CA MET A 121 0.39 5.40 21.83
C MET A 121 -0.46 4.42 22.66
N GLU A 122 -0.11 4.24 23.93
CA GLU A 122 -0.96 3.54 24.88
C GLU A 122 -2.18 4.42 25.19
N GLY A 123 -3.32 4.09 24.58
CA GLY A 123 -4.59 4.79 24.76
C GLY A 123 -5.72 4.08 24.01
N HIS A 124 -6.91 4.06 24.61
CA HIS A 124 -8.09 3.30 24.17
C HIS A 124 -8.51 3.51 22.72
#